data_AF-A0A966M8W0-F1
#
_entry.id   AF-A0A966M8W0-F1
#
_cell.length_a   1.000
_cell.length_b   1.000
_cell.length_c   1.000
_cell.angle_alpha   90.00
_cell.angle_beta   90.00
_cell.angle_gamma   90.00
#
_symmetry.space_group_name_H-M   'P 1'
#
loop_
_entity.id
_entity.type
_entity.pdbx_description
1 polymer ?
#
loop_
_entity_poly.entity_id
_entity_poly.type
_entity_poly.pdbx_seq_one_letter_code
_entity_poly.pdbx_strand_id
1 'polypeptide(L)'
;RYKTFKFDWEREHLEGSKDLVFRNSFKDIEYVLETCYGNGTRFEFECYDISHLYNLAHFADRGLVKAPFFVQSVFGLLGGIGAHHEDIMHMKRTADRLFGDDFRWSVLGAGANQFRVAAQAATLGGNVRVGLEDSLWAGRGELATSNAVQVRKVRNIIENLGLEIATPEEARKMLQLKGGDQVAF
;
A
#
# COMPACT_ATOMS: atom_id res chain seq x y z
N ARG A 1 -13.87 16.78 -12.50
CA ARG A 1 -13.64 15.73 -13.53
C ARG A 1 -14.95 15.08 -13.96
N TYR A 2 -15.71 14.50 -13.03
CA TYR A 2 -17.02 13.90 -13.30
C TYR A 2 -18.14 14.91 -13.06
N LYS A 3 -19.18 14.89 -13.90
CA LYS A 3 -20.31 15.84 -13.84
C LYS A 3 -21.66 15.15 -13.65
N THR A 4 -21.79 13.93 -14.14
CA THR A 4 -22.98 13.09 -14.04
C THR A 4 -22.65 11.85 -13.20
N PHE A 5 -23.55 11.48 -12.30
CA PHE A 5 -23.46 10.31 -11.43
C PHE A 5 -24.71 9.46 -11.59
N LYS A 6 -24.63 8.15 -11.35
CA LYS A 6 -25.77 7.24 -11.46
C LYS A 6 -26.62 7.26 -10.19
N PHE A 7 -25.98 7.44 -9.04
CA PHE A 7 -26.60 7.50 -7.73
C PHE A 7 -26.15 8.75 -6.99
N ASP A 8 -27.04 9.31 -6.17
CA ASP A 8 -26.78 10.57 -5.45
C ASP A 8 -25.62 10.46 -4.45
N TRP A 9 -25.53 9.30 -3.77
CA TRP A 9 -24.48 9.04 -2.77
C TRP A 9 -23.07 9.15 -3.34
N GLU A 10 -22.86 8.93 -4.65
CA GLU A 10 -21.53 9.04 -5.28
C GLU A 10 -20.99 10.48 -5.18
N ARG A 11 -21.86 11.47 -5.45
CA ARG A 11 -21.49 12.88 -5.32
C ARG A 11 -21.32 13.26 -3.86
N GLU A 12 -22.26 12.85 -3.01
CA GLU A 12 -22.22 13.14 -1.58
C GLU A 12 -20.93 12.62 -0.93
N HIS A 13 -20.54 11.39 -1.27
CA HIS A 13 -19.30 10.78 -0.82
C HIS A 13 -18.06 11.59 -1.22
N LEU A 14 -17.96 12.01 -2.50
CA LEU A 14 -16.83 12.80 -2.98
C LEU A 14 -16.76 14.18 -2.34
N GLU A 15 -17.88 14.89 -2.25
CA GLU A 15 -17.93 16.24 -1.65
C GLU A 15 -17.70 16.20 -0.13
N GLY A 16 -18.23 15.17 0.55
CA GLY A 16 -18.05 14.96 1.99
C GLY A 16 -16.59 14.76 2.42
N SER A 17 -15.73 14.31 1.51
CA SER A 17 -14.28 14.13 1.80
C SER A 17 -13.54 15.43 2.11
N LYS A 18 -14.11 16.61 1.78
CA LYS A 18 -13.46 17.91 2.00
C LYS A 18 -13.26 18.29 3.48
N ASP A 19 -14.11 17.76 4.36
CA ASP A 19 -14.11 18.08 5.80
C ASP A 19 -14.05 16.82 6.67
N LEU A 20 -13.76 15.66 6.06
CA LEU A 20 -13.63 14.40 6.76
C LEU A 20 -12.16 14.14 7.09
N VAL A 21 -11.86 13.87 8.37
CA VAL A 21 -10.57 13.33 8.78
C VAL A 21 -10.62 11.82 8.76
N PHE A 22 -9.70 11.18 8.02
CA PHE A 22 -9.50 9.73 8.11
C PHE A 22 -8.74 9.38 9.39
N ARG A 23 -9.50 9.31 10.49
CA ARG A 23 -8.96 9.22 11.85
C ARG A 23 -8.36 7.84 12.13
N ASN A 24 -7.07 7.83 12.49
CA ASN A 24 -6.34 6.69 13.02
C ASN A 24 -5.44 7.16 14.17
N SER A 25 -6.02 7.45 15.34
CA SER A 25 -5.24 7.91 16.50
C SER A 25 -4.37 6.78 17.06
N PHE A 26 -3.34 7.11 17.85
CA PHE A 26 -2.51 6.08 18.50
C PHE A 26 -3.33 5.06 19.30
N LYS A 27 -4.40 5.51 19.97
CA LYS A 27 -5.33 4.63 20.69
C LYS A 27 -6.08 3.68 19.75
N ASP A 28 -6.52 4.18 18.59
CA ASP A 28 -7.22 3.38 17.59
C ASP A 28 -6.27 2.31 17.03
N ILE A 29 -5.01 2.66 16.77
CA ILE A 29 -3.98 1.74 16.27
C ILE A 29 -3.66 0.65 17.31
N GLU A 30 -3.45 1.00 18.58
CA GLU A 30 -3.22 0.00 19.64
C GLU A 30 -4.36 -1.02 19.72
N TYR A 31 -5.59 -0.54 19.71
CA TYR A 31 -6.78 -1.39 19.74
C TYR A 31 -6.83 -2.36 18.57
N VAL A 32 -6.55 -1.89 17.35
CA VAL A 32 -6.51 -2.71 16.14
C VAL A 32 -5.39 -3.76 16.23
N LEU A 33 -4.19 -3.35 16.65
CA LEU A 33 -3.05 -4.25 16.82
C LEU A 33 -3.38 -5.40 17.78
N GLU A 34 -3.88 -5.07 18.98
CA GLU A 34 -4.24 -6.04 20.01
C GLU A 34 -5.34 -6.99 19.50
N THR A 35 -6.43 -6.43 18.99
CA THR A 35 -7.61 -7.20 18.56
C THR A 35 -7.26 -8.16 17.41
N CYS A 36 -6.57 -7.67 16.39
CA CYS A 36 -6.32 -8.47 15.19
C CYS A 36 -5.14 -9.44 15.38
N TYR A 37 -4.11 -9.11 16.17
CA TYR A 37 -3.06 -10.09 16.50
C TYR A 37 -3.62 -11.27 17.30
N GLY A 38 -4.63 -11.07 18.15
CA GLY A 38 -5.34 -12.16 18.84
C GLY A 38 -5.94 -13.20 17.88
N ASN A 39 -6.20 -12.81 16.62
CA ASN A 39 -6.74 -13.68 15.56
C ASN A 39 -5.66 -14.21 14.59
N GLY A 40 -4.38 -14.02 14.90
CA GLY A 40 -3.26 -14.38 14.03
C GLY A 40 -3.15 -13.55 12.76
N THR A 41 -3.83 -12.40 12.69
CA THR A 41 -3.73 -11.49 11.54
C THR A 41 -2.38 -10.79 11.54
N ARG A 42 -1.80 -10.64 10.35
CA ARG A 42 -0.66 -9.75 10.10
C ARG A 42 -1.12 -8.54 9.31
N PHE A 43 -0.38 -7.45 9.43
CA PHE A 43 -0.79 -6.16 8.90
C PHE A 43 0.04 -5.77 7.68
N GLU A 44 -0.66 -5.17 6.73
CA GLU A 44 -0.10 -4.21 5.78
C GLU A 44 -0.22 -2.82 6.42
N PHE A 45 0.90 -2.17 6.68
CA PHE A 45 0.96 -0.86 7.32
C PHE A 45 0.95 0.24 6.26
N GLU A 46 -0.24 0.81 6.03
CA GLU A 46 -0.47 1.89 5.07
C GLU A 46 0.15 3.22 5.57
N CYS A 47 1.27 3.61 4.98
CA CYS A 47 2.04 4.81 5.31
C CYS A 47 1.88 5.85 4.18
N TYR A 48 1.07 6.87 4.44
CA TYR A 48 0.74 7.93 3.48
C TYR A 48 1.69 9.12 3.54
N ASP A 49 2.56 9.18 4.55
CA ASP A 49 3.54 10.24 4.74
C ASP A 49 4.69 9.74 5.64
N ILE A 50 5.78 10.50 5.72
CA ILE A 50 6.95 10.20 6.54
C ILE A 50 6.57 10.05 8.01
N SER A 51 5.63 10.87 8.50
CA SER A 51 5.12 10.78 9.87
C SER A 51 4.54 9.41 10.20
N HIS A 52 3.93 8.70 9.23
CA HIS A 52 3.37 7.37 9.47
C HIS A 52 4.45 6.31 9.68
N LEU A 53 5.61 6.46 9.02
CA LEU A 53 6.77 5.59 9.28
C LEU A 53 7.29 5.80 10.70
N TYR A 54 7.36 7.05 11.16
CA TYR A 54 7.73 7.35 12.56
C TYR A 54 6.69 6.84 13.56
N ASN A 55 5.39 6.91 13.23
CA ASN A 55 4.35 6.32 14.07
C ASN A 55 4.51 4.79 14.16
N LEU A 56 4.80 4.12 13.05
CA LEU A 56 5.08 2.68 13.05
C LEU A 56 6.32 2.35 13.88
N ALA A 57 7.40 3.14 13.77
CA ALA A 57 8.59 2.98 14.59
C ALA A 57 8.28 3.11 16.09
N HIS A 58 7.44 4.06 16.50
CA HIS A 58 6.96 4.17 17.88
C HIS A 58 6.29 2.89 18.38
N PHE A 59 5.47 2.24 17.56
CA PHE A 59 4.86 0.96 17.93
C PHE A 59 5.86 -0.20 17.92
N ALA A 60 6.85 -0.17 17.04
CA ALA A 60 7.92 -1.17 16.97
C ALA A 60 8.83 -1.10 18.21
N ASP A 61 9.26 0.10 18.61
CA ASP A 61 10.07 0.35 19.80
C ASP A 61 9.38 -0.13 21.09
N ARG A 62 8.05 -0.11 21.10
CA ARG A 62 7.21 -0.60 22.20
C ARG A 62 6.90 -2.11 22.13
N GLY A 63 7.39 -2.81 21.11
CA GLY A 63 7.14 -4.24 20.90
C GLY A 63 5.69 -4.58 20.55
N LEU A 64 4.89 -3.60 20.09
CA LEU A 64 3.47 -3.80 19.79
C LEU A 64 3.23 -4.30 18.37
N VAL A 65 4.21 -4.17 17.47
CA VAL A 65 4.18 -4.76 16.13
C VAL A 65 5.26 -5.84 15.99
N LYS A 66 4.98 -6.83 15.16
CA LYS A 66 5.85 -8.00 14.96
C LYS A 66 6.48 -7.96 13.58
N ALA A 67 7.81 -8.08 13.49
CA ALA A 67 8.51 -8.25 12.23
C ALA A 67 8.13 -9.59 11.53
N PRO A 68 8.31 -9.72 10.21
CA PRO A 68 8.64 -8.65 9.26
C PRO A 68 7.46 -7.68 9.07
N PHE A 69 7.72 -6.38 9.13
CA PHE A 69 6.70 -5.35 8.90
C PHE A 69 6.41 -5.26 7.41
N PHE A 70 5.15 -5.42 6.99
CA PHE A 70 4.79 -5.17 5.60
C PHE A 70 4.39 -3.71 5.44
N VAL A 71 5.33 -2.86 5.03
CA VAL A 71 5.12 -1.42 4.90
C VAL A 71 4.64 -1.10 3.49
N GLN A 72 3.44 -0.54 3.38
CA GLN A 72 2.85 -0.07 2.14
C GLN A 72 2.97 1.45 2.07
N SER A 73 3.82 1.98 1.19
CA SER A 73 3.93 3.43 0.99
C SER A 73 2.95 3.90 -0.08
N VAL A 74 2.09 4.85 0.29
CA VAL A 74 0.99 5.31 -0.56
C VAL A 74 1.27 6.71 -1.10
N PHE A 75 1.36 6.82 -2.42
CA PHE A 75 1.80 8.04 -3.09
C PHE A 75 0.68 8.71 -3.90
N GLY A 76 0.54 10.03 -3.75
CA GLY A 76 -0.25 10.87 -4.66
C GLY A 76 -1.73 11.05 -4.30
N LEU A 77 -2.13 10.75 -3.06
CA LEU A 77 -3.44 11.13 -2.53
C LEU A 77 -3.38 12.54 -1.93
N LEU A 78 -4.41 13.35 -2.17
CA LEU A 78 -4.50 14.69 -1.58
C LEU A 78 -4.66 14.57 -0.06
N GLY A 79 -3.73 15.16 0.69
CA GLY A 79 -3.63 15.04 2.16
C GLY A 79 -2.51 14.13 2.64
N GLY A 80 -1.87 13.35 1.76
CA GLY A 80 -0.64 12.61 2.02
C GLY A 80 0.55 13.13 1.20
N ILE A 81 1.61 12.33 1.15
CA ILE A 81 2.81 12.60 0.35
C ILE A 81 2.51 12.53 -1.16
N GLY A 82 3.27 13.31 -1.94
CA GLY A 82 3.18 13.36 -3.39
C GLY A 82 3.62 12.05 -4.06
N ALA A 83 3.63 12.07 -5.40
CA ALA A 83 4.13 10.95 -6.21
C ALA A 83 5.42 11.32 -6.97
N HIS A 84 6.15 12.34 -6.50
CA HIS A 84 7.44 12.69 -7.08
C HIS A 84 8.46 11.59 -6.76
N HIS A 85 9.44 11.37 -7.64
CA HIS A 85 10.44 10.32 -7.41
C HIS A 85 11.24 10.54 -6.11
N GLU A 86 11.48 11.79 -5.73
CA GLU A 86 12.12 12.12 -4.44
C GLU A 86 11.26 11.71 -3.24
N ASP A 87 9.94 11.80 -3.33
CA ASP A 87 9.03 11.35 -2.25
C ASP A 87 9.18 9.84 -2.03
N ILE A 88 9.24 9.08 -3.13
CA ILE A 88 9.41 7.62 -3.13
C ILE A 88 10.76 7.24 -2.52
N MET A 89 11.84 7.89 -2.96
CA MET A 89 13.17 7.69 -2.42
C MET A 89 13.27 8.07 -0.94
N HIS A 90 12.59 9.13 -0.52
CA HIS A 90 12.60 9.60 0.86
C HIS A 90 11.83 8.66 1.80
N MET A 91 10.68 8.13 1.39
CA MET A 91 9.94 7.09 2.11
C MET A 91 10.78 5.84 2.29
N LYS A 92 11.40 5.33 1.20
CA LYS A 92 12.28 4.16 1.26
C LYS A 92 13.46 4.37 2.20
N ARG A 93 14.20 5.49 2.04
CA ARG A 93 15.35 5.84 2.89
C ARG A 93 14.96 5.94 4.37
N THR A 94 13.77 6.47 4.66
CA THR A 94 13.29 6.59 6.04
C THR A 94 12.93 5.23 6.61
N ALA A 95 12.23 4.38 5.85
CA ALA A 95 11.93 3.02 6.26
C ALA A 95 13.21 2.19 6.49
N ASP A 96 14.20 2.28 5.59
CA ASP A 96 15.51 1.62 5.75
C ASP A 96 16.21 2.05 7.04
N ARG A 97 16.21 3.35 7.33
CA ARG A 97 16.84 3.89 8.54
C ARG A 97 16.12 3.48 9.83
N LEU A 98 14.80 3.34 9.79
CA LEU A 98 13.99 3.03 10.98
C LEU A 98 13.88 1.53 11.24
N PHE A 99 13.81 0.71 10.19
CA PHE A 99 13.45 -0.71 10.30
C PHE A 99 14.55 -1.67 9.81
N GLY A 100 15.59 -1.18 9.15
CA GLY A 100 16.69 -2.02 8.66
C GLY A 100 16.18 -3.21 7.83
N ASP A 101 16.53 -4.43 8.24
CA ASP A 101 16.13 -5.67 7.57
C ASP A 101 14.77 -6.24 8.05
N ASP A 102 14.14 -5.62 9.04
CA ASP A 102 12.91 -6.11 9.68
C ASP A 102 11.63 -5.79 8.90
N PHE A 103 11.74 -5.26 7.67
CA PHE A 103 10.56 -4.90 6.87
C PHE A 103 10.62 -5.41 5.43
N ARG A 104 9.42 -5.54 4.86
CA ARG A 104 9.17 -5.73 3.44
C ARG A 104 8.41 -4.52 2.95
N TRP A 105 8.98 -3.87 1.94
CA TRP A 105 8.41 -2.65 1.39
C TRP A 105 7.51 -2.96 0.20
N SER A 106 6.35 -2.32 0.12
CA SER A 106 5.47 -2.28 -1.05
C SER A 106 5.10 -0.83 -1.35
N VAL A 107 4.68 -0.58 -2.59
CA VAL A 107 4.23 0.76 -2.99
C VAL A 107 2.89 0.73 -3.72
N LEU A 108 2.12 1.81 -3.51
CA LEU A 108 0.93 2.18 -4.25
C LEU A 108 1.14 3.55 -4.89
N GLY A 109 0.85 3.68 -6.19
CA GLY A 109 0.80 4.97 -6.87
C GLY A 109 -0.62 5.32 -7.31
N ALA A 110 -1.19 6.43 -6.81
CA ALA A 110 -2.55 6.82 -7.13
C ALA A 110 -2.74 7.18 -8.62
N GLY A 111 -3.78 6.63 -9.23
CA GLY A 111 -4.23 6.96 -10.58
C GLY A 111 -3.15 6.74 -11.65
N ALA A 112 -2.83 7.82 -12.38
CA ALA A 112 -1.87 7.77 -13.48
C ALA A 112 -0.42 7.49 -13.03
N ASN A 113 -0.14 7.49 -11.72
CA ASN A 113 1.19 7.23 -11.16
C ASN A 113 1.47 5.74 -10.93
N GLN A 114 0.44 4.89 -10.89
CA GLN A 114 0.52 3.46 -10.51
C GLN A 114 1.73 2.74 -11.09
N PHE A 115 1.88 2.71 -12.43
CA PHE A 115 2.97 1.98 -13.06
C PHE A 115 4.35 2.66 -12.92
N ARG A 116 4.41 3.99 -12.80
CA ARG A 116 5.69 4.70 -12.61
C ARG A 116 6.25 4.50 -11.21
N VAL A 117 5.36 4.50 -10.21
CA VAL A 117 5.71 4.22 -8.82
C VAL A 117 6.10 2.75 -8.66
N ALA A 118 5.32 1.83 -9.23
CA ALA A 118 5.63 0.40 -9.21
C ALA A 118 6.98 0.09 -9.86
N ALA A 119 7.30 0.68 -11.02
CA ALA A 119 8.58 0.49 -11.68
C ALA A 119 9.76 0.96 -10.80
N GLN A 120 9.64 2.13 -10.15
CA GLN A 120 10.68 2.62 -9.24
C GLN A 120 10.88 1.70 -8.04
N ALA A 121 9.80 1.23 -7.40
CA ALA A 121 9.92 0.30 -6.29
C ALA A 121 10.54 -1.03 -6.70
N ALA A 122 10.17 -1.59 -7.86
CA ALA A 122 10.78 -2.82 -8.37
C ALA A 122 12.30 -2.65 -8.56
N THR A 123 12.76 -1.51 -9.10
CA THR A 123 14.20 -1.20 -9.23
C THR A 123 14.90 -1.06 -7.87
N LEU A 124 14.19 -0.66 -6.82
CA LEU A 124 14.71 -0.52 -5.46
C LEU A 124 14.58 -1.79 -4.60
N GLY A 125 14.18 -2.93 -5.21
CA GLY A 125 13.98 -4.20 -4.50
C GLY A 125 12.70 -4.26 -3.66
N GLY A 126 11.74 -3.38 -3.91
CA GLY A 126 10.43 -3.36 -3.27
C GLY A 126 9.39 -4.24 -3.99
N ASN A 127 8.29 -4.49 -3.29
CA ASN A 127 7.07 -5.08 -3.84
C ASN A 127 6.20 -3.99 -4.46
N VAL A 128 5.17 -4.39 -5.21
CA VAL A 128 4.27 -3.45 -5.91
C VAL A 128 2.81 -3.81 -5.67
N ARG A 129 1.96 -2.79 -5.57
CA ARG A 129 0.50 -2.92 -5.55
C ARG A 129 -0.11 -2.28 -6.79
N VAL A 130 -1.06 -2.99 -7.39
CA VAL A 130 -1.89 -2.51 -8.50
C VAL A 130 -3.33 -2.96 -8.30
N GLY A 131 -4.26 -2.21 -8.88
CA GLY A 131 -5.67 -2.53 -8.84
C GLY A 131 -6.54 -1.32 -9.21
N LEU A 132 -7.82 -1.62 -9.47
CA LEU A 132 -8.86 -0.65 -9.81
C LEU A 132 -9.21 0.26 -8.64
N GLU A 133 -8.93 -0.18 -7.40
CA GLU A 133 -9.00 0.65 -6.20
C GLU A 133 -8.08 1.87 -6.33
N ASP A 134 -6.84 1.65 -6.77
CA ASP A 134 -5.81 2.69 -6.79
C ASP A 134 -5.84 3.49 -8.10
N SER A 135 -6.26 2.86 -9.20
CA SER A 135 -6.34 3.49 -10.52
C SER A 135 -7.38 2.83 -11.42
N LEU A 136 -8.26 3.65 -12.00
CA LEU A 136 -9.23 3.18 -13.00
C LEU A 136 -8.61 2.93 -14.40
N TRP A 137 -7.31 3.17 -14.58
CA TRP A 137 -6.68 3.30 -15.90
C TRP A 137 -5.77 2.12 -16.22
N ALA A 138 -5.86 1.59 -17.44
CA ALA A 138 -4.86 0.68 -18.02
C ALA A 138 -3.72 1.46 -18.70
N GLY A 139 -3.96 2.74 -19.03
CA GLY A 139 -3.04 3.63 -19.72
C GLY A 139 -3.61 5.04 -19.81
N ARG A 140 -2.88 5.94 -20.45
CA ARG A 140 -3.33 7.34 -20.59
C ARG A 140 -4.63 7.39 -21.40
N GLY A 141 -5.73 7.73 -20.73
CA GLY A 141 -7.05 7.86 -21.34
C GLY A 141 -7.78 6.53 -21.59
N GLU A 142 -7.22 5.40 -21.17
CA GLU A 142 -7.80 4.07 -21.35
C GLU A 142 -8.20 3.47 -20.00
N LEU A 143 -9.49 3.18 -19.82
CA LEU A 143 -9.99 2.52 -18.61
C LEU A 143 -9.55 1.06 -18.59
N ALA A 144 -9.14 0.57 -17.42
CA ALA A 144 -8.88 -0.85 -17.23
C ALA A 144 -10.19 -1.62 -17.14
N THR A 145 -10.32 -2.67 -17.97
CA THR A 145 -11.52 -3.52 -18.01
C THR A 145 -11.56 -4.55 -16.87
N SER A 146 -10.43 -4.79 -16.20
CA SER A 146 -10.32 -5.64 -15.02
C SER A 146 -9.02 -5.39 -14.26
N ASN A 147 -8.95 -5.76 -12.98
CA ASN A 147 -7.70 -5.79 -12.21
C ASN A 147 -6.61 -6.61 -12.93
N ALA A 148 -6.99 -7.72 -13.58
CA ALA A 148 -6.04 -8.59 -14.28
C ALA A 148 -5.28 -7.89 -15.41
N VAL A 149 -5.86 -6.86 -16.03
CA VAL A 149 -5.15 -6.04 -17.04
C VAL A 149 -3.96 -5.31 -16.42
N GLN A 150 -4.14 -4.74 -15.23
CA GLN A 150 -3.08 -4.02 -14.51
C GLN A 150 -2.04 -4.98 -13.94
N VAL A 151 -2.47 -6.15 -13.43
CA VAL A 151 -1.56 -7.22 -12.98
C VAL A 151 -0.65 -7.68 -14.11
N ARG A 152 -1.19 -7.95 -15.31
CA ARG A 152 -0.36 -8.33 -16.48
C ARG A 152 0.63 -7.24 -16.87
N LYS A 153 0.21 -5.97 -16.82
CA LYS A 153 1.09 -4.83 -17.13
C LYS A 153 2.26 -4.72 -16.16
N VAL A 154 2.00 -4.78 -14.85
CA VAL A 154 3.08 -4.68 -13.86
C VAL A 154 3.97 -5.92 -13.86
N ARG A 155 3.42 -7.12 -14.12
CA ARG A 155 4.18 -8.33 -14.34
C ARG A 155 5.18 -8.18 -15.49
N ASN A 156 4.74 -7.66 -16.64
CA ASN A 156 5.63 -7.40 -17.78
C ASN A 156 6.77 -6.42 -17.42
N ILE A 157 6.50 -5.40 -16.59
CA ILE A 157 7.55 -4.48 -16.12
C ILE A 157 8.58 -5.24 -15.30
N ILE A 158 8.13 -6.05 -14.34
CA ILE A 158 8.99 -6.82 -13.43
C ILE A 158 9.82 -7.85 -14.20
N GLU A 159 9.20 -8.63 -15.08
CA GLU A 159 9.91 -9.65 -15.87
C GLU A 159 10.94 -9.02 -16.82
N ASN A 160 10.64 -7.85 -17.41
CA ASN A 160 11.61 -7.11 -18.23
C ASN A 160 12.79 -6.53 -17.42
N LEU A 161 12.65 -6.38 -16.10
CA LEU A 161 13.76 -6.05 -15.20
C LEU A 161 14.58 -7.28 -14.78
N GLY A 162 14.23 -8.47 -15.26
CA GLY A 162 14.89 -9.73 -14.90
C GLY A 162 14.49 -10.28 -13.53
N LEU A 163 13.33 -9.85 -13.01
CA LEU A 163 12.79 -10.27 -11.72
C LEU A 163 11.62 -11.26 -11.89
N GLU A 164 11.29 -11.98 -10.82
CA GLU A 164 10.20 -12.95 -10.79
C GLU A 164 9.07 -12.51 -9.85
N ILE A 165 7.87 -13.04 -10.10
CA ILE A 165 6.68 -12.77 -9.29
C ILE A 165 6.52 -13.84 -8.23
N ALA A 166 6.43 -13.43 -6.96
CA ALA A 166 6.13 -14.34 -5.86
C ALA A 166 4.76 -15.02 -6.06
N THR A 167 4.74 -16.33 -5.91
CA THR A 167 3.54 -17.13 -5.70
C THR A 167 2.89 -16.78 -4.36
N PRO A 168 1.60 -17.10 -4.17
CA PRO A 168 0.95 -16.91 -2.87
C PRO A 168 1.63 -17.66 -1.72
N GLU A 169 2.27 -18.81 -1.97
CA GLU A 169 3.01 -19.54 -0.93
C GLU A 169 4.28 -18.80 -0.52
N GLU A 170 5.04 -18.28 -1.48
CA GLU A 170 6.23 -17.46 -1.22
C GLU A 170 5.87 -16.18 -0.47
N ALA A 171 4.81 -15.48 -0.89
CA ALA A 171 4.32 -14.31 -0.18
C ALA A 171 3.96 -14.62 1.28
N ARG A 172 3.29 -15.76 1.55
CA ARG A 172 3.01 -16.20 2.92
C ARG A 172 4.27 -16.44 3.73
N LYS A 173 5.31 -17.07 3.13
CA LYS A 173 6.60 -17.29 3.78
C LYS A 173 7.32 -15.96 4.07
N MET A 174 7.41 -15.07 3.08
CA MET A 174 8.06 -13.77 3.20
C MET A 174 7.42 -12.89 4.28
N LEU A 175 6.09 -12.96 4.41
CA LEU A 175 5.30 -12.13 5.32
C LEU A 175 4.89 -12.88 6.60
N GLN A 176 5.32 -14.12 6.79
CA GLN A 176 4.96 -14.98 7.93
C GLN A 176 3.45 -15.10 8.20
N LEU A 177 2.66 -15.26 7.15
CA LEU A 177 1.20 -15.34 7.25
C LEU A 177 0.74 -16.72 7.74
N LYS A 178 -0.39 -16.77 8.46
CA LYS A 178 -0.93 -17.98 9.11
C LYS A 178 -1.39 -19.09 8.16
N GLY A 179 -1.55 -18.84 6.86
CA GLY A 179 -2.08 -19.83 5.92
C GLY A 179 -3.53 -19.57 5.53
N GLY A 180 -3.92 -20.09 4.36
CA GLY A 180 -5.27 -19.91 3.83
C GLY A 180 -6.34 -20.80 4.46
N ASP A 181 -5.93 -21.86 5.16
CA ASP A 181 -6.74 -22.81 5.92
C ASP A 181 -7.04 -22.35 7.35
N GLN A 182 -6.41 -21.26 7.81
CA GLN A 182 -6.55 -20.71 9.17
C GLN A 182 -7.36 -19.40 9.20
N VAL A 183 -8.26 -19.22 8.24
CA VAL A 183 -9.16 -18.07 8.11
C VAL A 183 -10.61 -18.51 8.30
N ALA A 184 -11.45 -17.60 8.78
CA ALA A 184 -12.84 -17.90 9.16
C ALA A 184 -13.83 -17.36 8.10
N PHE A 185 -13.70 -17.80 6.85
CA PHE A 185 -14.61 -17.51 5.74
C PHE A 185 -14.69 -18.68 4.76
#